data_AF-A0AAD6AES4-F1
#
_entry.id   AF-A0AAD6AES4-F1
#
_cell.length_a   1.000
_cell.length_b   1.000
_cell.length_c   1.000
_cell.angle_alpha   90.00
_cell.angle_beta   90.00
_cell.angle_gamma   90.00
#
_symmetry.space_group_name_H-M   'P 1'
#
loop_
_entity.id
_entity.type
_entity.pdbx_description
1 polymer ?
#
loop_
_entity_poly.entity_id
_entity_poly.type
_entity_poly.pdbx_seq_one_letter_code
_entity_poly.pdbx_strand_id
1 'polypeptide(L)'
;MSSPLQYSPPLIPPRGEVNAADAFDIGSFDEEDTKGIKLLDSDQELYKNFPLVISERWQQEVAETVYEAVNSDTDKNEARKRAKNKQLGHEEGEETQTCPSRTMFQTSGPQSTTRSFSRLSLSLLNR
;
A
#
# COMPACT_ATOMS: atom_id res chain seq x y z
N MET A 1 -6.18 -12.17 22.48
CA MET A 1 -5.24 -13.31 22.42
C MET A 1 -6.06 -14.53 22.06
N SER A 2 -5.97 -15.01 20.82
CA SER A 2 -6.66 -16.23 20.39
C SER A 2 -6.12 -17.41 21.20
N SER A 3 -7.02 -18.15 21.84
CA SER A 3 -6.67 -19.39 22.53
C SER A 3 -5.96 -20.33 21.55
N PRO A 4 -4.87 -21.02 21.94
CA PRO A 4 -4.30 -22.05 21.09
C PRO A 4 -5.40 -23.07 20.75
N LEU A 5 -5.40 -23.56 19.51
CA LEU A 5 -6.30 -24.64 19.09
C LEU A 5 -6.28 -25.73 20.17
N GLN A 6 -7.42 -25.94 20.81
CA GLN A 6 -7.51 -26.62 22.10
C GLN A 6 -7.20 -28.12 22.05
N TYR A 7 -7.07 -28.67 20.83
CA TYR A 7 -6.73 -30.06 20.55
C TYR A 7 -5.53 -30.12 19.62
N SER A 8 -4.68 -31.13 19.83
CA SER A 8 -3.60 -31.41 18.90
C SER A 8 -4.19 -31.77 17.53
N PRO A 9 -3.68 -31.19 16.42
CA PRO A 9 -4.17 -31.54 15.10
C PRO A 9 -3.88 -33.02 14.82
N PRO A 10 -4.79 -33.74 14.14
CA PRO A 10 -4.62 -35.16 13.85
C PRO A 10 -3.45 -35.44 12.89
N LEU A 11 -3.02 -34.42 12.14
CA LEU A 11 -1.91 -34.49 11.20
C LEU A 11 -1.21 -33.13 11.15
N ILE A 12 0.13 -33.14 11.18
CA ILE A 12 0.97 -31.95 10.96
C ILE A 12 1.61 -32.12 9.58
N PRO A 13 1.40 -31.18 8.64
CA PRO A 13 1.99 -31.26 7.31
C PRO A 13 3.52 -31.41 7.37
N PRO A 14 4.10 -32.39 6.64
CA PRO A 14 5.55 -32.52 6.50
C PRO A 14 6.18 -31.24 5.94
N ARG A 15 7.28 -30.79 6.53
CA ARG A 15 8.00 -29.63 6.03
C ARG A 15 8.67 -29.95 4.70
N GLY A 16 8.40 -29.12 3.68
CA GLY A 16 9.01 -29.23 2.36
C GLY A 16 8.35 -30.23 1.43
N GLU A 17 7.18 -30.76 1.78
CA GLU A 17 6.35 -31.54 0.84
C GLU A 17 5.86 -30.64 -0.29
N VAL A 18 6.14 -31.06 -1.52
CA VAL A 18 5.64 -30.42 -2.73
C VAL A 18 4.40 -31.18 -3.21
N ASN A 19 3.52 -30.50 -3.94
CA ASN A 19 2.33 -31.09 -4.58
C ASN A 19 1.25 -31.61 -3.60
N ALA A 20 1.28 -31.18 -2.33
CA ALA A 20 0.32 -31.63 -1.31
C ALA A 20 -1.14 -31.19 -1.55
N ALA A 21 -1.38 -30.31 -2.53
CA ALA A 21 -2.70 -29.77 -2.87
C ALA A 21 -2.94 -29.70 -4.39
N ASP A 22 -2.21 -30.51 -5.17
CA ASP A 22 -2.37 -30.54 -6.62
C ASP A 22 -3.69 -31.19 -7.01
N ALA A 23 -4.35 -30.64 -8.04
CA ALA A 23 -5.57 -31.22 -8.60
C ALA A 23 -5.23 -32.47 -9.44
N PHE A 24 -6.14 -33.44 -9.49
CA PHE A 24 -5.93 -34.71 -10.20
C PHE A 24 -5.72 -34.56 -11.72
N ASP A 25 -6.26 -33.51 -12.31
CA ASP A 25 -6.22 -33.16 -13.73
C ASP A 25 -5.05 -32.23 -14.08
N ILE A 26 -4.14 -31.95 -13.13
CA ILE A 26 -2.96 -31.14 -13.40
C ILE A 26 -2.08 -31.84 -14.45
N GLY A 27 -2.00 -31.25 -15.65
CA GLY A 27 -1.23 -31.78 -16.79
C GLY A 27 -2.00 -32.67 -17.77
N SER A 28 -3.33 -32.84 -17.64
CA SER A 28 -4.14 -33.57 -18.62
C SER A 28 -4.61 -32.72 -19.82
N PHE A 29 -3.98 -31.57 -20.06
CA PHE A 29 -4.35 -30.66 -21.15
C PHE A 29 -3.65 -31.05 -22.44
N ASP A 30 -4.38 -31.07 -23.55
CA ASP A 30 -3.76 -31.20 -24.87
C ASP A 30 -3.02 -29.89 -25.23
N GLU A 31 -1.83 -30.03 -25.78
CA GLU A 31 -1.04 -28.92 -26.28
C GLU A 31 -1.73 -28.23 -27.47
N GLU A 32 -2.56 -28.96 -28.23
CA GLU A 32 -3.35 -28.39 -29.32
C GLU A 32 -4.49 -27.50 -28.78
N ASP A 33 -5.16 -27.92 -27.71
CA ASP A 33 -6.30 -27.23 -27.11
C ASP A 33 -5.92 -25.92 -26.40
N THR A 34 -4.68 -25.82 -25.93
CA THR A 34 -4.19 -24.66 -25.16
C THR A 34 -3.41 -23.66 -26.01
N LYS A 35 -3.02 -24.05 -27.24
CA LYS A 35 -2.31 -23.16 -28.16
C LYS A 35 -3.20 -22.04 -28.66
N GLY A 36 -2.73 -20.80 -28.49
CA GLY A 36 -3.36 -19.61 -29.08
C GLY A 36 -4.36 -18.89 -28.19
N ILE A 37 -4.64 -19.38 -26.97
CA ILE A 37 -5.41 -18.63 -25.97
C ILE A 37 -4.61 -17.39 -25.57
N LYS A 38 -5.21 -16.21 -25.73
CA LYS A 38 -4.64 -14.92 -25.35
C LYS A 38 -5.67 -14.14 -24.55
N LEU A 39 -5.19 -13.42 -23.53
CA LEU A 39 -6.02 -12.47 -22.81
C LEU A 39 -6.24 -11.24 -23.68
N LEU A 40 -7.50 -10.94 -23.96
CA LEU A 40 -7.93 -9.73 -24.65
C LEU A 40 -8.18 -8.61 -23.63
N ASP A 41 -8.20 -7.35 -24.08
CA ASP A 41 -8.51 -6.21 -23.22
C ASP A 41 -9.93 -6.31 -22.62
N SER A 42 -10.86 -6.91 -23.36
CA SER A 42 -12.22 -7.22 -22.86
C SER A 42 -12.21 -8.20 -21.69
N ASP A 43 -11.26 -9.14 -21.67
CA ASP A 43 -11.12 -10.12 -20.60
C ASP A 43 -10.56 -9.46 -19.34
N GLN A 44 -9.69 -8.45 -19.51
CA GLN A 44 -9.13 -7.68 -18.40
C GLN A 44 -10.17 -6.80 -17.71
N GLU A 45 -11.14 -6.26 -18.47
CA GLU A 45 -12.23 -5.44 -17.93
C GLU A 45 -13.08 -6.22 -16.91
N LEU A 46 -13.16 -7.55 -17.02
CA LEU A 46 -13.83 -8.41 -16.04
C LEU A 46 -13.18 -8.33 -14.65
N TYR A 47 -11.86 -8.08 -14.60
CA TYR A 47 -11.06 -8.03 -13.38
C TYR A 47 -10.84 -6.61 -12.83
N LYS A 48 -11.51 -5.59 -13.37
CA LYS A 48 -11.32 -4.20 -12.93
C LYS A 48 -11.53 -3.96 -11.43
N ASN A 49 -12.39 -4.76 -10.80
CA ASN A 49 -12.72 -4.69 -9.38
C ASN A 49 -12.09 -5.83 -8.57
N PHE A 50 -11.13 -6.56 -9.14
CA PHE A 50 -10.43 -7.64 -8.45
C PHE A 50 -9.54 -7.14 -7.30
N PRO A 51 -8.80 -6.02 -7.42
CA PRO A 51 -8.00 -5.50 -6.32
C PRO A 51 -8.89 -5.14 -5.11
N LEU A 52 -8.60 -5.75 -3.96
CA LEU A 52 -9.33 -5.53 -2.72
C LEU A 52 -8.36 -5.45 -1.53
N VAL A 53 -8.66 -4.55 -0.60
CA VAL A 53 -8.00 -4.48 0.71
C VAL A 53 -9.04 -4.73 1.78
N ILE A 54 -8.80 -5.73 2.63
CA ILE A 54 -9.65 -6.00 3.80
C ILE A 54 -9.07 -5.22 4.97
N SER A 55 -9.68 -4.07 5.29
CA SER A 55 -9.15 -3.12 6.26
C SER A 55 -8.81 -3.75 7.61
N GLU A 56 -9.67 -4.61 8.13
CA GLU A 56 -9.44 -5.30 9.42
C GLU A 56 -8.17 -6.15 9.39
N ARG A 57 -7.96 -6.93 8.32
CA ARG A 57 -6.77 -7.79 8.17
C ARG A 57 -5.51 -6.95 8.04
N TRP A 58 -5.55 -5.89 7.24
CA TRP A 58 -4.41 -4.98 7.06
C TRP A 58 -4.06 -4.27 8.37
N GLN A 59 -5.05 -3.72 9.07
CA GLN A 59 -4.83 -3.03 10.35
C GLN A 59 -4.28 -3.99 11.41
N GLN A 60 -4.81 -5.21 11.48
CA GLN A 60 -4.32 -6.23 12.41
C GLN A 60 -2.87 -6.61 12.13
N GLU A 61 -2.52 -6.88 10.86
CA GLU A 61 -1.14 -7.19 10.46
C GLU A 61 -0.18 -6.04 10.82
N VAL A 62 -0.57 -4.80 10.54
CA VAL A 62 0.23 -3.62 10.88
C VAL A 62 0.41 -3.48 12.39
N ALA A 63 -0.67 -3.64 13.16
CA ALA A 63 -0.65 -3.54 14.61
C ALA A 63 0.24 -4.61 15.26
N GLU A 64 0.24 -5.83 14.73
CA GLU A 64 1.01 -6.95 15.27
C GLU A 64 2.49 -6.93 14.87
N THR A 65 2.87 -6.18 13.83
CA THR A 65 4.23 -6.25 13.26
C THR A 65 5.02 -4.94 13.35
N VAL A 66 4.48 -3.83 12.85
CA VAL A 66 5.28 -2.63 12.54
C VAL A 66 4.79 -1.35 13.21
N TYR A 67 3.56 -1.32 13.73
CA TYR A 67 2.91 -0.10 14.21
C TYR A 67 3.77 0.69 15.21
N GLU A 68 4.25 0.05 16.27
CA GLU A 68 5.04 0.71 17.33
C GLU A 68 6.38 1.24 16.80
N ALA A 69 7.09 0.44 16.00
CA ALA A 69 8.40 0.81 15.48
C ALA A 69 8.29 2.01 14.51
N VAL A 70 7.33 1.95 13.59
CA VAL A 70 7.10 3.01 12.59
C VAL A 70 6.68 4.31 13.26
N ASN A 71 5.78 4.26 14.25
CA ASN A 71 5.35 5.46 14.96
C ASN A 71 6.50 6.07 15.77
N SER A 72 7.26 5.25 16.51
CA SER A 72 8.42 5.72 17.28
C SER A 72 9.45 6.42 16.38
N ASP A 73 9.72 5.87 15.20
CA ASP A 73 10.69 6.44 14.27
C ASP A 73 10.16 7.71 13.58
N THR A 74 8.86 7.75 13.30
CA THR A 74 8.18 8.95 12.79
C THR A 74 8.25 10.09 13.81
N ASP A 75 7.89 9.83 15.07
CA ASP A 75 7.93 10.81 16.15
C ASP A 75 9.33 11.39 16.37
N LYS A 76 10.37 10.53 16.37
CA LYS A 76 11.77 10.97 16.45
C LYS A 76 12.14 11.89 15.29
N ASN A 77 11.72 11.54 14.07
CA ASN A 77 12.04 12.32 12.88
C ASN A 77 11.32 13.68 12.88
N GLU A 78 10.06 13.71 13.29
CA GLU A 78 9.30 14.96 13.45
C GLU A 78 9.90 15.86 14.53
N ALA A 79 10.27 15.31 15.69
CA ALA A 79 10.92 16.05 16.76
C ALA A 79 12.25 16.68 16.29
N ARG A 80 13.06 15.92 15.54
CA ARG A 80 14.30 16.42 14.92
C ARG A 80 14.02 17.56 13.93
N LYS A 81 13.00 17.41 13.08
CA LYS A 81 12.61 18.44 12.11
C LYS A 81 12.15 19.72 12.81
N ARG A 82 11.30 19.62 13.83
CA ARG A 82 10.83 20.76 14.64
C ARG A 82 11.99 21.47 15.34
N ALA A 83 12.93 20.72 15.93
CA ALA A 83 14.12 21.28 16.55
C ALA A 83 15.02 22.03 15.54
N LYS A 84 15.14 21.54 14.30
CA LYS A 84 15.87 22.21 13.22
C LYS A 84 15.13 23.47 12.73
N ASN A 85 13.82 23.42 12.58
CA ASN A 85 13.02 24.56 12.11
C ASN A 85 13.04 25.72 13.11
N LYS A 86 12.97 25.41 14.41
CA LYS A 86 13.07 26.41 15.50
C LYS A 86 14.42 27.12 15.51
N GLN A 87 15.51 26.42 15.19
CA GLN A 87 16.85 27.03 15.05
C GLN A 87 16.97 27.92 13.81
N LEU A 88 16.19 27.65 12.76
CA LEU A 88 16.18 28.41 11.51
C LEU A 88 15.19 29.59 11.53
N GLY A 89 14.52 29.86 12.67
CA GLY A 89 13.59 30.97 12.80
C GLY A 89 12.30 30.84 11.99
N HIS A 90 11.94 29.64 11.56
CA HIS A 90 10.67 29.39 10.88
C HIS A 90 9.57 29.22 11.93
N GLU A 91 8.77 30.26 12.16
CA GLU A 91 7.57 30.17 12.99
C GLU A 91 6.51 29.35 12.23
N GLU A 92 6.07 28.24 12.83
CA GLU A 92 4.90 27.53 12.34
C GLU A 92 3.68 28.35 12.76
N GLY A 93 3.02 28.97 11.78
CA GLY A 93 1.85 29.81 12.03
C GLY A 93 0.78 29.05 12.80
N GLU A 94 0.15 29.73 13.76
CA GLU A 94 -0.99 29.22 14.51
C GLU A 94 -2.06 28.64 13.57
N GLU A 95 -2.71 27.59 14.04
CA GLU A 95 -3.81 26.87 13.40
C GLU A 95 -5.06 27.77 13.28
N THR A 96 -4.94 28.84 12.50
CA THR A 96 -6.07 29.50 11.87
C THR A 96 -6.66 28.52 10.87
N GLN A 97 -7.98 28.55 10.70
CA GLN A 97 -8.73 27.72 9.75
C GLN A 97 -8.22 27.95 8.32
N THR A 98 -7.14 27.24 7.98
CA THR A 98 -6.39 27.36 6.74
C THR A 98 -6.91 26.28 5.79
N CYS A 99 -7.10 26.64 4.52
CA CYS A 99 -7.50 25.70 3.49
C CYS A 99 -6.51 24.51 3.43
N PRO A 100 -6.97 23.28 3.16
CA PRO A 100 -6.10 22.12 3.10
C PRO A 100 -4.94 22.36 2.13
N SER A 101 -3.74 22.53 2.68
CA SER A 101 -2.52 22.75 1.91
C SER A 101 -1.81 21.41 1.76
N ARG A 102 -1.91 20.79 0.58
CA ARG A 102 -1.22 19.52 0.27
C ARG A 102 -0.03 19.79 -0.63
N THR A 103 1.06 19.06 -0.42
CA THR A 103 2.21 19.07 -1.33
C THR A 103 1.78 18.49 -2.68
N MET A 104 1.88 19.31 -3.72
CA MET A 104 1.62 18.92 -5.10
C MET A 104 2.93 18.95 -5.88
N PHE A 105 3.10 18.01 -6.80
CA PHE A 105 4.20 18.02 -7.76
C PHE A 105 3.79 18.84 -8.98
N GLN A 106 4.63 19.80 -9.37
CA GLN A 106 4.47 20.52 -10.62
C GLN A 106 5.50 20.00 -11.64
N THR A 107 5.02 19.53 -12.78
CA THR A 107 5.86 19.02 -13.87
C THR A 107 6.20 20.14 -14.84
N SER A 108 7.47 20.36 -15.13
CA SER A 108 7.89 21.33 -16.15
C SER A 108 7.76 20.71 -17.55
N GLY A 109 6.58 20.76 -18.17
CA GLY A 109 6.36 20.30 -19.55
C GLY A 109 6.61 18.80 -19.82
N PRO A 110 6.17 18.28 -20.98
CA PRO A 110 6.15 16.85 -21.27
C PRO A 110 7.54 16.23 -21.53
N GLN A 111 8.57 17.05 -21.79
CA GLN A 111 9.93 16.57 -22.11
C GLN A 111 10.95 16.75 -20.98
N SER A 112 10.59 17.37 -19.85
CA SER A 112 11.52 17.52 -18.72
C SER A 112 11.11 16.62 -17.55
N THR A 113 12.08 15.88 -17.04
CA THR A 113 11.97 15.00 -15.87
C THR A 113 11.92 15.80 -14.55
N THR A 114 12.06 17.13 -14.62
CA THR A 114 12.11 17.99 -13.44
C THR A 114 10.73 18.14 -12.81
N ARG A 115 10.61 17.68 -11.56
CA ARG A 115 9.44 17.92 -10.70
C ARG A 115 9.83 18.94 -9.63
N SER A 116 9.15 20.08 -9.60
CA SER A 116 9.30 21.08 -8.54
C SER A 116 8.18 20.93 -7.50
N PHE A 117 8.50 21.26 -6.25
CA PHE A 117 7.56 21.25 -5.14
C PHE A 117 6.96 22.65 -4.97
N SER A 118 5.65 22.77 -5.12
CA SER A 118 4.92 24.01 -4.86
C SER A 118 3.80 23.74 -3.86
N ARG A 119 3.67 24.58 -2.83
CA ARG A 119 2.47 24.62 -1.98
C ARG A 119 1.41 25.45 -2.72
N LEU A 120 0.33 24.83 -3.16
CA LEU A 120 -0.79 25.53 -3.78
C LEU A 120 -1.92 25.71 -2.76
N SER A 121 -2.35 26.96 -2.57
CA SER A 121 -3.56 27.30 -1.81
C SER A 121 -4.77 27.20 -2.74
N LEU A 122 -5.85 26.56 -2.28
CA LEU A 122 -7.09 26.34 -3.05
C LEU A 122 -7.97 27.60 -3.24
N SER A 123 -7.45 28.81 -3.03
CA SER A 123 -8.25 30.04 -3.04
C SER A 123 -8.62 30.60 -4.43
N LEU A 124 -8.37 29.87 -5.53
CA LEU A 124 -8.58 30.38 -6.90
C LEU A 124 -9.65 29.66 -7.73
N LEU A 125 -10.51 28.82 -7.15
CA LEU A 125 -11.56 28.11 -7.89
C LEU A 125 -12.99 28.55 -7.54
N ASN A 126 -13.20 29.86 -7.37
CA ASN A 126 -14.52 30.48 -7.42
C ASN A 126 -14.40 31.85 -8.12
N ARG A 127 -14.55 31.84 -9.44
CA ARG A 127 -14.97 32.98 -10.25
C ARG A 127 -15.90 32.47 -11.34
#